data_AF-A0A3P6BMN7-F1
#
_entry.id   AF-A0A3P6BMN7-F1
#
_cell.length_a   1.000
_cell.length_b   1.000
_cell.length_c   1.000
_cell.angle_alpha   90.00
_cell.angle_beta   90.00
_cell.angle_gamma   90.00
#
_symmetry.space_group_name_H-M   'P 1'
#
loop_
_entity.id
_entity.type
_entity.pdbx_description
1 polymer ?
#
loop_
_entity_poly.entity_id
_entity_poly.type
_entity_poly.pdbx_seq_one_letter_code
_entity_poly.pdbx_strand_id
1 'polypeptide(L)' 'MAMITSGPTITLLNDVKPYKTSWKVEVKVLHSWTQHSSYSGGDSLQFILADKTGVKIHCTCKRLFFACVKKLQLG' A
#
# COMPACT_ATOMS: atom_id res chain seq x y z
N MET A 1 26.37 15.31 18.76
CA MET A 1 25.40 14.21 18.79
C MET A 1 25.23 13.71 17.38
N ALA A 2 25.77 12.52 17.05
CA ALA A 2 25.64 11.96 15.72
C ALA A 2 24.21 11.47 15.50
N MET A 3 23.56 11.95 14.43
CA MET A 3 22.30 11.41 13.94
C MET A 3 22.56 9.97 13.48
N ILE A 4 22.20 9.00 14.31
CA ILE A 4 22.14 7.60 13.89
C ILE A 4 20.93 7.50 12.97
N THR A 5 21.11 7.76 11.68
CA THR A 5 20.07 7.46 10.70
C THR A 5 20.07 5.94 10.50
N SER A 6 19.41 5.22 11.40
CA SER A 6 19.05 3.83 11.14
C SER A 6 18.31 3.83 9.80
N GLY A 7 18.84 3.12 8.80
CA GLY A 7 18.17 2.99 7.49
C GLY A 7 16.72 2.54 7.67
N PRO A 8 15.82 2.82 6.72
CA PRO A 8 14.39 2.56 6.90
C PRO A 8 14.15 1.07 7.12
N THR A 9 13.86 0.72 8.37
CA THR A 9 13.55 -0.65 8.81
C THR A 9 12.24 -1.08 8.17
N ILE A 10 12.24 -2.24 7.51
CA ILE A 10 11.00 -2.84 6.99
C ILE A 10 10.10 -3.18 8.17
N THR A 11 8.89 -2.64 8.15
CA THR A 11 7.86 -2.83 9.20
C THR A 11 6.93 -3.98 8.79
N LEU A 12 6.54 -4.82 9.74
CA LEU A 12 5.50 -5.84 9.53
C LEU A 12 4.11 -5.19 9.49
N LEU A 13 3.15 -5.80 8.82
CA LEU A 13 1.81 -5.19 8.70
C LEU A 13 1.11 -5.04 10.05
N ASN A 14 1.32 -5.97 10.98
CA ASN A 14 0.78 -5.87 12.35
C ASN A 14 1.28 -4.64 13.12
N ASP A 15 2.45 -4.13 12.78
CA ASP A 15 3.09 -3.00 13.45
C ASP A 15 2.75 -1.66 12.80
N VAL A 16 2.08 -1.66 11.65
CA VAL A 16 1.56 -0.45 11.01
C VAL A 16 0.47 0.15 11.89
N LYS A 17 0.57 1.45 12.18
CA LYS A 17 -0.40 2.18 13.00
C LYS A 17 -0.86 3.48 12.32
N PRO A 18 -2.13 3.89 12.47
CA PRO A 18 -2.68 5.05 11.76
C PRO A 18 -2.09 6.41 12.15
N TYR A 19 -1.47 6.51 13.33
CA TYR A 19 -0.95 7.79 13.84
C TYR A 19 0.32 8.27 13.14
N LYS A 20 1.03 7.40 12.40
CA LYS A 20 2.18 7.81 11.57
C LYS A 20 1.75 7.97 10.12
N THR A 21 2.38 8.95 9.47
CA THR A 21 2.10 9.30 8.07
C THR A 21 2.83 8.41 7.07
N SER A 22 3.89 7.71 7.47
CA SER A 22 4.67 6.86 6.57
C SER A 22 5.19 5.59 7.25
N TRP A 23 5.19 4.52 6.46
CA TRP A 23 5.74 3.21 6.80
C TRP A 23 6.40 2.62 5.56
N LYS A 24 7.42 1.78 5.75
CA LYS A 24 8.00 0.97 4.69
C LYS A 24 7.71 -0.49 4.99
N VAL A 25 6.97 -1.15 4.11
CA VAL A 25 6.56 -2.55 4.26
C VAL A 25 6.99 -3.34 3.02
N GLU A 26 7.22 -4.63 3.20
CA GLU A 26 7.48 -5.57 2.11
C GLU A 26 6.30 -6.54 2.02
N VAL A 27 5.64 -6.54 0.87
CA VAL A 27 4.37 -7.22 0.66
C VAL A 27 4.26 -7.79 -0.75
N LYS A 28 3.45 -8.82 -0.90
CA LYS A 28 3.01 -9.35 -2.19
C LYS A 28 1.58 -8.91 -2.48
N VAL A 29 1.31 -8.53 -3.72
CA VAL A 29 -0.06 -8.33 -4.20
C VAL A 29 -0.72 -9.69 -4.36
N LEU A 30 -1.84 -9.92 -3.67
CA LEU A 30 -2.63 -11.15 -3.78
C LEU A 30 -3.80 -10.98 -4.73
N HIS A 31 -4.47 -9.83 -4.66
CA HIS A 31 -5.60 -9.48 -5.53
C HIS A 31 -5.52 -8.00 -5.87
N SER A 32 -5.98 -7.65 -7.07
CA SER A 32 -6.14 -6.25 -7.47
C SER A 32 -7.33 -6.10 -8.41
N TRP A 33 -8.06 -5.00 -8.29
CA TRP A 33 -9.15 -4.68 -9.20
C TRP A 33 -9.37 -3.17 -9.25
N THR A 34 -9.90 -2.69 -10.37
CA THR A 34 -10.36 -1.30 -10.48
C THR A 34 -11.78 -1.22 -9.92
N GLN A 35 -11.97 -0.42 -8.89
CA GLN A 35 -13.28 -0.07 -8.38
C GLN A 35 -13.79 1.17 -9.11
N HIS A 36 -14.80 0.97 -9.96
CA HIS A 36 -15.45 2.08 -10.63
C HIS A 36 -16.32 2.88 -9.66
N SER A 37 -16.30 4.20 -9.78
CA SER A 37 -17.09 5.09 -8.94
C SER A 37 -17.61 6.29 -9.72
N SER A 38 -18.88 6.63 -9.48
CA SER A 38 -19.53 7.84 -10.02
C SER A 38 -19.25 9.09 -9.18
N TYR A 39 -18.55 8.95 -8.05
CA TYR A 39 -18.13 10.09 -7.23
C TYR A 39 -17.08 10.93 -7.97
N SER A 40 -17.02 12.23 -7.68
CA SER A 40 -16.10 13.17 -8.35
C SER A 40 -14.62 12.78 -8.26
N GLY A 41 -14.24 12.03 -7.22
CA GLY A 41 -12.90 11.46 -7.04
C GLY A 41 -12.53 10.36 -8.05
N GLY A 42 -13.48 9.87 -8.83
CA GLY A 42 -13.28 8.86 -9.87
C GLY A 42 -13.00 7.46 -9.34
N ASP A 43 -12.58 6.58 -10.25
CA ASP A 43 -12.22 5.19 -9.93
C ASP A 43 -11.07 5.11 -8.93
N SER A 44 -11.04 4.04 -8.15
CA SER A 44 -9.92 3.70 -7.31
C SER A 44 -9.35 2.34 -7.69
N LEU A 45 -8.06 2.18 -7.47
CA LEU A 45 -7.39 0.91 -7.65
C LEU A 45 -7.27 0.24 -6.27
N GLN A 46 -7.87 -0.93 -6.15
CA GLN A 46 -7.93 -1.67 -4.90
C GLN A 46 -6.94 -2.83 -4.94
N PHE A 47 -6.38 -3.13 -3.78
CA PHE A 47 -5.44 -4.24 -3.59
C PHE A 47 -5.70 -4.99 -2.30
N ILE A 48 -5.49 -6.29 -2.32
CA ILE A 48 -5.21 -7.08 -1.13
C ILE A 48 -3.71 -7.39 -1.13
N LEU A 49 -3.01 -6.91 -0.12
CA LEU A 49 -1.57 -7.09 0.08
C LEU A 49 -1.35 -8.05 1.24
N ALA A 50 -0.28 -8.84 1.18
CA ALA A 50 0.13 -9.69 2.29
C ALA A 50 1.63 -9.60 2.56
N ASP A 51 2.02 -9.57 3.83
CA ASP A 51 3.43 -9.60 4.23
C ASP A 51 3.97 -11.03 4.36
N LYS A 52 5.25 -11.15 4.72
CA LYS A 52 5.94 -12.44 4.91
C LYS A 52 5.33 -13.33 5.99
N THR A 53 4.55 -12.76 6.92
CA THR A 53 3.89 -13.51 7.99
C THR A 53 2.50 -13.99 7.60
N GLY A 54 2.01 -13.60 6.42
CA GLY A 54 0.69 -13.95 5.91
C GLY A 54 -0.42 -13.00 6.36
N VAL A 55 -0.09 -11.95 7.12
CA VAL A 55 -1.05 -10.90 7.50
C VAL A 55 -1.45 -10.14 6.24
N LYS A 56 -2.75 -9.86 6.10
CA LYS A 56 -3.33 -9.19 4.93
C LYS A 56 -3.78 -7.78 5.29
N ILE A 57 -3.61 -6.86 4.36
CA ILE A 57 -4.17 -5.51 4.43
C ILE A 57 -4.83 -5.13 3.12
N HIS A 58 -5.96 -4.43 3.22
CA HIS A 58 -6.62 -3.83 2.07
C HIS A 58 -6.06 -2.44 1.82
N CYS A 59 -5.71 -2.14 0.57
CA CYS A 59 -5.13 -0.87 0.16
C CYS A 59 -5.95 -0.27 -0.98
N THR A 60 -6.20 1.04 -0.90
CA THR A 60 -6.91 1.82 -1.91
C THR A 60 -5.99 2.90 -2.45
N CYS A 61 -5.88 2.98 -3.77
CA CYS A 61 -5.13 4.00 -4.48
C CYS A 61 -6.08 4.86 -5.33
N LYS A 62 -5.98 6.19 -5.22
CA LYS A 62 -6.83 7.13 -5.98
C LYS A 62 -6.37 7.23 -7.45
N ARG A 63 -7.30 7.53 -8.36
CA ARG A 63 -7.04 7.68 -9.81
C ARG A 63 -5.80 8.51 -10.16
N LEU A 64 -5.56 9.60 -9.44
CA LEU A 64 -4.40 10.48 -9.66
C LEU A 64 -3.05 9.74 -9.65
N PHE A 65 -2.94 8.64 -8.90
CA PHE A 65 -1.70 7.88 -8.75
C PHE A 65 -1.63 6.63 -9.63
N PHE A 66 -2.64 6.37 -10.47
CA PHE A 66 -2.72 5.14 -11.26
C PHE A 66 -1.48 4.93 -12.12
N ALA A 67 -0.98 5.98 -12.77
CA ALA A 67 0.20 5.87 -13.63
C ALA A 67 1.42 5.26 -12.90
N CYS A 68 1.55 5.51 -11.59
CA CYS A 68 2.67 4.99 -10.79
C CYS A 68 2.49 3.53 -10.37
N VAL A 69 1.24 3.08 -10.17
CA VAL A 69 0.93 1.79 -9.55
C VAL A 69 0.29 0.78 -10.50
N LYS A 70 -0.06 1.18 -11.73
CA LYS A 70 -0.76 0.31 -12.70
C LYS A 70 -0.01 -0.98 -12.99
N LYS A 71 1.33 -0.93 -13.03
CA LYS A 71 2.20 -2.11 -13.21
C LYS A 71 2.13 -3.14 -12.08
N LEU A 72 1.57 -2.77 -10.93
CA LEU A 72 1.39 -3.66 -9.78
C LEU A 72 0.07 -4.42 -9.84
N GLN A 73 -0.82 -4.09 -10.78
CA GLN A 73 -2.05 -4.85 -10.98
C GLN A 73 -1.71 -6.25 -11.48
N LEU A 74 -2.34 -7.23 -10.85
CA LEU A 74 -2.46 -8.58 -11.39
C LEU A 74 -3.55 -8.54 -12.47
N GLY A 75 -3.26 -9.17 -13.62
CA GLY A 75 -4.18 -9.32 -14.74
C GLY A 75 -5.21 -10.41 -14.51
#